data_AF-A0A9E2FEE5-F1
#
_entry.id   AF-A0A9E2FEE5-F1
#
_cell.length_a   1.000
_cell.length_b   1.000
_cell.length_c   1.000
_cell.angle_alpha   90.00
_cell.angle_beta   90.00
_cell.angle_gamma   90.00
#
_symmetry.space_group_name_H-M   'P 1'
#
loop_
_entity.id
_entity.type
_entity.pdbx_description
1 polymer ?
#
loop_
_entity_poly.entity_id
_entity_poly.type
_entity_poly.pdbx_seq_one_letter_code
_entity_poly.pdbx_strand_id
1 'polypeptide(L)'
;MTLIVYSLAYIFTIIIGHYFVRLMLSPYRSDADSGLAGAGTQIGILERIMALTFVLLGEYNAIVLIFTAKSIARFEELKDRQFAEYYLIGTLASILFALLTGLLAAHLLK
;
A
#
# COMPACT_ATOMS: atom_id res chain seq x y z
N MET A 1 1.50 -26.38 4.85
CA MET A 1 1.45 -25.32 5.88
C MET A 1 1.98 -23.99 5.36
N THR A 2 3.22 -23.96 4.85
CA THR A 2 3.86 -22.77 4.24
C THR A 2 3.02 -22.08 3.16
N LEU A 3 2.52 -22.83 2.17
CA LEU A 3 1.68 -22.27 1.09
C LEU A 3 0.39 -21.64 1.61
N ILE A 4 -0.19 -22.20 2.68
CA ILE A 4 -1.42 -21.69 3.29
C ILE A 4 -1.16 -20.34 3.94
N VAL A 5 -0.05 -20.21 4.69
CA VAL A 5 0.34 -18.94 5.33
C VAL A 5 0.58 -17.85 4.28
N TYR A 6 1.26 -18.16 3.18
CA TYR A 6 1.43 -17.20 2.08
C TYR A 6 0.09 -16.77 1.48
N SER A 7 -0.76 -17.72 1.11
CA SER A 7 -2.07 -17.41 0.52
C SER A 7 -2.94 -16.56 1.46
N LEU A 8 -2.96 -16.89 2.76
CA LEU A 8 -3.70 -16.12 3.76
C LEU A 8 -3.15 -14.70 3.91
N ALA A 9 -1.83 -14.53 3.91
CA ALA A 9 -1.20 -13.21 4.00
C ALA A 9 -1.59 -12.33 2.80
N TYR A 10 -1.50 -12.85 1.56
CA TYR A 10 -1.90 -12.10 0.36
C TYR A 10 -3.40 -11.76 0.37
N ILE A 11 -4.27 -12.71 0.69
CA ILE A 11 -5.72 -12.46 0.77
C ILE A 11 -6.03 -11.40 1.82
N PHE A 12 -5.42 -11.51 3.01
CA PHE A 12 -5.58 -10.56 4.09
C PHE A 12 -5.10 -9.15 3.69
N THR A 13 -3.92 -9.04 3.08
CA THR A 13 -3.38 -7.76 2.60
C THR A 13 -4.22 -7.12 1.49
N ILE A 14 -4.78 -7.91 0.57
CA ILE A 14 -5.60 -7.39 -0.52
C ILE A 14 -6.94 -6.89 0.02
N ILE A 15 -7.65 -7.73 0.78
CA ILE A 15 -9.01 -7.43 1.24
C ILE A 15 -8.98 -6.46 2.42
N ILE A 16 -8.36 -6.86 3.53
CA ILE A 16 -8.36 -6.06 4.77
C ILE A 16 -7.54 -4.79 4.59
N GLY A 17 -6.42 -4.87 3.86
CA GLY A 17 -5.63 -3.68 3.53
C GLY A 17 -6.41 -2.65 2.70
N HIS A 18 -7.28 -3.09 1.77
CA HIS A 18 -8.15 -2.18 1.04
C HIS A 18 -9.13 -1.44 1.97
N TYR A 19 -9.82 -2.17 2.84
CA TYR A 19 -10.73 -1.57 3.82
C TYR A 19 -10.00 -0.66 4.81
N PHE A 20 -8.83 -1.07 5.29
CA PHE A 20 -8.01 -0.29 6.21
C PHE A 20 -7.59 1.05 5.62
N VAL A 21 -7.05 1.07 4.40
CA VAL A 21 -6.66 2.32 3.74
C VAL A 21 -7.88 3.19 3.46
N ARG A 22 -9.01 2.61 3.02
CA ARG A 22 -10.25 3.37 2.83
C ARG A 22 -10.79 3.96 4.12
N LEU A 23 -10.65 3.26 5.24
CA LEU A 23 -11.03 3.76 6.55
C LEU A 23 -10.17 4.97 6.94
N MET A 24 -8.84 4.87 6.77
CA MET A 24 -7.91 5.97 7.04
C MET A 24 -8.16 7.19 6.15
N LEU A 25 -8.56 6.98 4.89
CA LEU A 25 -8.84 8.05 3.93
C LEU A 25 -10.28 8.59 4.00
N SER A 26 -11.20 7.89 4.67
CA SER A 26 -12.61 8.26 4.73
C SER A 26 -12.90 9.68 5.26
N PRO A 27 -12.16 10.22 6.25
CA PRO A 27 -12.38 11.58 6.74
C PRO A 27 -11.87 12.66 5.76
N TYR A 28 -11.00 12.28 4.83
CA TYR A 28 -10.25 13.19 3.96
C TYR A 28 -10.70 13.10 2.49
N ARG A 29 -11.93 12.63 2.27
CA ARG A 29 -12.50 12.46 0.94
C ARG A 29 -12.57 13.84 0.26
N SER A 30 -11.58 14.10 -0.58
CA SER A 30 -11.41 15.34 -1.33
C SER A 30 -11.75 15.10 -2.80
N ASP A 31 -12.09 16.18 -3.49
CA ASP A 31 -12.18 16.19 -4.96
C ASP A 31 -10.79 16.06 -5.64
N ALA A 32 -9.75 15.69 -4.88
CA ALA A 32 -8.39 15.50 -5.38
C ALA A 32 -8.23 14.26 -6.27
N ASP A 33 -9.28 13.46 -6.45
CA ASP A 33 -9.29 12.27 -7.31
C ASP A 33 -9.70 12.62 -8.76
N SER A 34 -9.01 13.60 -9.37
CA SER A 34 -9.25 14.06 -10.76
C SER A 34 -8.73 13.09 -11.85
N GLY A 35 -8.49 11.82 -11.49
CA GLY A 35 -7.92 10.79 -12.36
C GLY A 35 -8.93 9.77 -12.87
N LEU A 36 -8.41 8.70 -13.49
CA LEU A 36 -9.23 7.57 -13.94
C LEU A 36 -9.96 6.94 -12.75
N ALA A 37 -11.28 6.81 -12.88
CA ALA A 37 -12.15 6.26 -11.84
C ALA A 37 -11.63 4.90 -11.34
N GLY A 38 -11.31 4.81 -10.05
CA GLY A 38 -10.84 3.58 -9.40
C GLY A 38 -9.34 3.29 -9.57
N ALA A 39 -8.58 4.07 -10.35
CA ALA A 39 -7.15 3.83 -10.55
C ALA A 39 -6.34 3.92 -9.24
N GLY A 40 -6.66 4.87 -8.36
CA GLY A 40 -5.99 4.98 -7.06
C GLY A 40 -6.14 3.72 -6.20
N THR A 41 -7.30 3.07 -6.25
CA THR A 41 -7.54 1.79 -5.55
C THR A 41 -6.70 0.66 -6.14
N GLN A 42 -6.64 0.55 -7.47
CA GLN A 42 -5.86 -0.50 -8.14
C GLN A 42 -4.36 -0.30 -7.89
N ILE A 43 -3.85 0.92 -8.01
CA ILE A 43 -2.46 1.26 -7.69
C ILE A 43 -2.13 0.86 -6.24
N GLY A 44 -3.02 1.18 -5.29
CA GLY A 44 -2.83 0.80 -3.90
C GLY A 44 -2.81 -0.72 -3.68
N ILE A 45 -3.61 -1.50 -4.40
CA ILE A 45 -3.57 -2.97 -4.32
C ILE A 45 -2.25 -3.51 -4.85
N LEU A 46 -1.81 -3.04 -6.02
CA LEU A 46 -0.53 -3.45 -6.64
C LEU A 46 0.66 -3.14 -5.73
N GLU A 47 0.70 -1.93 -5.17
CA GLU A 47 1.75 -1.52 -4.24
C GLU A 47 1.80 -2.42 -3.00
N ARG A 48 0.65 -2.77 -2.40
CA ARG A 48 0.63 -3.67 -1.24
C ARG A 48 1.10 -5.08 -1.57
N ILE A 49 0.72 -5.60 -2.73
CA ILE A 49 1.19 -6.91 -3.18
C ILE A 49 2.71 -6.89 -3.30
N MET A 50 3.26 -5.90 -4.00
CA MET A 50 4.71 -5.77 -4.15
C MET A 50 5.43 -5.56 -2.81
N ALA A 51 4.89 -4.70 -1.94
CA ALA A 51 5.45 -4.45 -0.62
C ALA A 51 5.46 -5.73 0.23
N LEU A 52 4.36 -6.47 0.27
CA LEU A 52 4.28 -7.75 0.99
C LEU A 52 5.30 -8.76 0.41
N THR A 53 5.39 -8.88 -0.91
CA THR A 53 6.38 -9.74 -1.56
C THR A 53 7.79 -9.39 -1.12
N PHE A 54 8.16 -8.10 -1.13
CA PHE A 54 9.49 -7.66 -0.75
C PHE A 54 9.80 -7.87 0.73
N VAL A 55 8.83 -7.70 1.62
CA VAL A 55 9.01 -8.06 3.05
C VAL A 55 9.31 -9.55 3.20
N LEU A 56 8.56 -10.41 2.52
CA LEU A 56 8.75 -11.86 2.58
C LEU A 56 10.08 -12.31 1.96
N LEU A 57 10.62 -11.54 1.01
CA LEU A 57 11.95 -11.74 0.43
C LEU A 57 13.07 -11.09 1.27
N GLY A 58 12.75 -10.26 2.27
CA GLY A 58 13.72 -9.48 3.04
C GLY A 58 14.25 -8.22 2.34
N GLU A 59 13.68 -7.84 1.20
CA GLU A 59 14.12 -6.75 0.32
C GLU A 59 13.47 -5.40 0.65
N TYR A 60 13.68 -4.91 1.87
CA TYR A 60 13.04 -3.66 2.33
C TYR A 60 13.39 -2.42 1.48
N ASN A 61 14.57 -2.40 0.86
CA ASN A 61 14.99 -1.31 -0.03
C ASN A 61 14.10 -1.20 -1.28
N ALA A 62 13.55 -2.31 -1.76
CA ALA A 62 12.69 -2.31 -2.94
C ALA A 62 11.32 -1.64 -2.66
N ILE A 63 10.86 -1.65 -1.40
CA ILE A 63 9.66 -0.93 -0.96
C ILE A 63 9.89 0.59 -1.08
N VAL A 64 11.06 1.06 -0.64
CA VAL A 64 11.46 2.48 -0.75
C VAL A 64 11.53 2.88 -2.23
N LEU A 65 12.09 2.02 -3.09
CA LEU A 65 12.16 2.30 -4.52
C LEU A 65 10.77 2.50 -5.16
N ILE A 66 9.79 1.64 -4.84
CA ILE A 66 8.42 1.80 -5.34
C ILE A 66 7.80 3.10 -4.82
N PHE A 67 7.95 3.38 -3.52
CA PHE A 67 7.44 4.61 -2.91
C PHE A 67 8.01 5.86 -3.60
N THR A 68 9.31 5.88 -3.85
CA THR A 68 9.99 6.96 -4.56
C THR A 68 9.51 7.07 -6.00
N ALA A 69 9.46 5.96 -6.75
CA ALA A 69 8.99 5.96 -8.14
C ALA A 69 7.55 6.48 -8.26
N LYS A 70 6.65 6.05 -7.36
CA LYS A 70 5.27 6.54 -7.28
C LYS A 70 5.20 8.03 -7.00
N SER A 71 6.05 8.52 -6.09
CA SER A 71 6.09 9.94 -5.71
C SER A 71 6.68 10.83 -6.81
N ILE A 72 7.66 10.32 -7.57
CA ILE A 72 8.20 11.00 -8.77
C ILE A 72 7.13 11.09 -9.86
N ALA A 73 6.40 10.00 -10.11
CA ALA A 73 5.35 9.99 -11.14
C ALA A 73 4.21 10.99 -10.86
N ARG A 74 4.01 11.37 -9.60
CA ARG A 74 2.99 12.33 -9.16
C ARG A 74 3.56 13.66 -8.65
N PHE A 75 4.82 13.96 -8.94
CA PHE A 75 5.51 15.11 -8.36
C PHE A 75 4.78 16.44 -8.58
N GLU A 76 4.18 16.65 -9.74
CA GLU A 76 3.39 17.85 -10.04
C GLU A 76 2.08 17.91 -9.23
N GLU A 77 1.35 16.80 -9.10
CA GLU A 77 0.12 16.72 -8.29
C GLU A 77 0.43 16.98 -6.80
N LEU A 78 1.60 16.52 -6.32
CA LEU A 78 2.05 16.72 -4.93
C LEU A 78 2.33 18.19 -4.56
N LYS A 79 2.29 19.13 -5.51
CA LYS A 79 2.32 20.57 -5.20
C LYS A 79 0.99 21.05 -4.61
N ASP A 80 -0.11 20.36 -4.89
CA ASP A 80 -1.38 20.60 -4.20
C ASP A 80 -1.32 19.96 -2.81
N ARG A 81 -1.45 20.79 -1.76
CA ARG A 81 -1.29 20.35 -0.38
C ARG A 81 -2.34 19.30 0.03
N GLN A 82 -3.58 19.46 -0.42
CA GLN A 82 -4.67 18.57 -0.05
C GLN A 82 -4.48 17.19 -0.70
N PHE A 83 -4.09 17.17 -1.98
CA PHE A 83 -3.70 15.95 -2.67
C PHE A 83 -2.48 15.30 -2.01
N ALA A 84 -1.45 16.07 -1.68
CA ALA A 84 -0.23 15.56 -1.06
C ALA A 84 -0.50 14.88 0.29
N GLU A 85 -1.28 15.52 1.17
CA GLU A 85 -1.66 14.94 2.47
C GLU A 85 -2.49 13.66 2.28
N TYR A 86 -3.48 13.67 1.37
CA TYR A 86 -4.29 12.49 1.03
C TYR A 86 -3.43 11.33 0.49
N TYR A 87 -2.56 11.62 -0.48
CA TYR A 87 -1.65 10.67 -1.09
C TYR A 87 -0.68 10.05 -0.06
N LEU A 88 -0.10 10.88 0.81
CA LEU A 88 0.86 10.44 1.82
C LEU A 88 0.18 9.54 2.86
N ILE A 89 -0.98 9.93 3.39
CA ILE A 89 -1.74 9.10 4.33
C ILE A 89 -2.07 7.75 3.69
N GLY A 90 -2.59 7.75 2.46
CA GLY A 90 -2.98 6.52 1.77
C GLY A 90 -1.80 5.58 1.51
N THR A 91 -0.69 6.12 1.03
CA THR A 91 0.52 5.35 0.70
C THR A 91 1.22 4.83 1.94
N LEU A 92 1.41 5.66 2.97
CA LEU A 92 2.05 5.23 4.22
C LEU A 92 1.20 4.20 4.97
N ALA A 93 -0.13 4.37 5.03
CA ALA A 93 -1.02 3.38 5.63
C ALA A 93 -0.96 2.04 4.89
N SER A 94 -0.90 2.09 3.56
CA SER A 94 -0.80 0.91 2.68
C SER A 94 0.50 0.13 2.91
N ILE A 95 1.63 0.82 2.93
CA ILE A 95 2.96 0.23 3.20
C ILE A 95 3.01 -0.32 4.62
N LEU A 96 2.56 0.44 5.63
CA LEU A 96 2.53 -0.02 7.02
C LEU A 96 1.74 -1.31 7.17
N PHE A 97 0.57 -1.41 6.53
CA PHE A 97 -0.25 -2.61 6.59
C PHE A 97 0.45 -3.83 5.97
N ALA A 98 1.10 -3.65 4.80
CA ALA A 98 1.86 -4.70 4.14
C ALA A 98 3.09 -5.13 4.96
N LEU A 99 3.80 -4.18 5.58
CA LEU A 99 4.92 -4.43 6.50
C LEU A 99 4.48 -5.31 7.68
N LEU A 100 3.42 -4.92 8.40
CA LEU A 100 2.92 -5.67 9.54
C LEU A 100 2.46 -7.09 9.16
N THR A 101 1.74 -7.20 8.04
CA THR A 101 1.28 -8.51 7.54
C THR A 101 2.47 -9.40 7.14
N GLY A 102 3.44 -8.84 6.42
CA GLY A 102 4.63 -9.57 5.97
C GLY A 102 5.52 -10.04 7.12
N LEU A 103 5.74 -9.19 8.13
CA LEU A 103 6.50 -9.55 9.33
C LEU A 103 5.79 -10.66 10.13
N LEU A 104 4.47 -10.59 10.28
CA LEU A 104 3.68 -11.63 10.93
C LEU A 104 3.78 -12.95 10.17
N ALA A 105 3.59 -12.92 8.84
CA ALA A 105 3.70 -14.11 8.01
C ALA A 105 5.11 -14.70 8.05
N ALA A 106 6.16 -13.88 7.97
CA ALA A 106 7.54 -14.32 8.09
C ALA A 106 7.85 -14.95 9.46
N HIS A 107 7.22 -14.47 10.53
CA HIS A 107 7.35 -15.06 11.86
C HIS A 107 6.67 -16.44 11.94
N LEU A 108 5.48 -16.60 11.34
CA LEU A 108 4.72 -17.86 11.31
C LEU A 108 5.32 -18.94 10.39
N LEU A 109 6.22 -18.55 9.49
CA LEU A 109 6.88 -19.45 8.53
C LEU A 109 8.23 -20.00 9.03
N LYS A 110 8.75 -19.45 10.12
CA LYS A 110 9.92 -19.97 10.84
C LYS A 110 9.52 -21.16 11.71
#